data_AF-A0A8S9KIJ0-F1
#
_entry.id   AF-A0A8S9KIJ0-F1
#
_cell.length_a   1.000
_cell.length_b   1.000
_cell.length_c   1.000
_cell.angle_alpha   90.00
_cell.angle_beta   90.00
_cell.angle_gamma   90.00
#
_symmetry.space_group_name_H-M   'P 1'
#
loop_
_entity.id
_entity.type
_entity.pdbx_description
1 polymer ?
#
loop_
_entity_poly.entity_id
_entity_poly.type
_entity_poly.pdbx_seq_one_letter_code
_entity_poly.pdbx_strand_id
1 'polypeptide(L)'
;MISRVPDQLQPKAFLILDELSLSYHPGQLAFPDSKRPVRTRRSSHSRSDHDPTANSSRPRSAARDLSLNPFAVSSRPGQLASSPARGSEKIQLLKSMGVDHVVDLGSENVITSVKEFVKTRKLKGVDVLYDPVGGKLTKDSMKVLNWGAQILVIGFASGEVPLIPANIALVKNWTVHGLYWGSYKIHQPSVLDDSIRELLSWLARGLITIHISHTYSLSQSNLAFGAIKDRKAIGKVMIALDHKATLSSKLYSNKEEAQARSQHGPKGKVHPVTKIEKWEEKITEANNNGMILVVYFSAPWCVPCKKIEPVFKKLASRYPSMIFVTIDVEELAEFSDEWNVEATPTIVFLKDGRQMDKLVGAETSELQKKTAAAADLLLKKP
;
A
#
# COMPACT_ATOMS: atom_id res chain seq x y z
N MET A 1 -26.64 22.25 34.85
CA MET A 1 -26.59 20.78 35.02
C MET A 1 -26.31 20.14 33.67
N ILE A 2 -25.05 19.80 33.38
CA ILE A 2 -24.71 18.89 32.28
C ILE A 2 -24.10 17.69 32.98
N SER A 3 -24.90 16.64 33.09
CA SER A 3 -24.49 15.35 33.63
C SER A 3 -23.29 14.83 32.85
N ARG A 4 -22.37 14.20 33.58
CA ARG A 4 -21.28 13.38 33.03
C ARG A 4 -21.86 12.48 31.93
N VAL A 5 -21.28 12.53 30.74
CA VAL A 5 -21.52 11.51 29.70
C VAL A 5 -21.04 10.18 30.30
N PRO A 6 -21.90 9.15 30.41
CA PRO A 6 -21.50 7.85 30.97
C PRO A 6 -20.41 7.18 30.12
N ASP A 7 -19.64 6.27 30.71
CA ASP A 7 -18.61 5.40 30.07
C ASP A 7 -19.17 4.46 28.95
N GLN A 8 -19.83 5.01 27.92
CA GLN A 8 -20.35 4.30 26.75
C GLN A 8 -19.79 5.01 25.51
N LEU A 9 -19.16 4.39 24.51
CA LEU A 9 -19.34 3.07 23.93
C LEU A 9 -17.99 2.53 23.43
N GLN A 10 -17.51 1.44 24.00
CA GLN A 10 -16.58 0.57 23.27
C GLN A 10 -17.40 -0.23 22.24
N PRO A 11 -16.97 -0.34 20.97
CA PRO A 11 -17.69 -1.10 19.96
C PRO A 11 -17.86 -2.56 20.41
N LYS A 12 -19.07 -3.11 20.20
CA LYS A 12 -19.45 -4.46 20.65
C LYS A 12 -19.54 -5.46 19.50
N ALA A 13 -19.84 -4.99 18.29
CA ALA A 13 -19.91 -5.84 17.10
C ALA A 13 -19.10 -5.28 15.92
N PHE A 14 -18.32 -6.17 15.31
CA PHE A 14 -17.47 -5.91 14.16
C PHE A 14 -17.90 -6.80 12.99
N LEU A 15 -17.98 -6.23 11.79
CA LEU A 15 -18.11 -6.96 10.54
C LEU A 15 -16.84 -6.72 9.72
N ILE A 16 -16.14 -7.81 9.43
CA ILE A 16 -14.87 -7.78 8.70
C ILE A 16 -15.08 -8.46 7.37
N LEU A 17 -14.98 -7.70 6.28
CA LEU A 17 -15.02 -8.27 4.95
C LEU A 17 -13.58 -8.71 4.64
N ASP A 18 -13.25 -9.99 4.75
CA ASP A 18 -11.85 -10.43 4.58
C ASP A 18 -11.66 -11.40 3.40
N GLU A 19 -10.50 -11.27 2.73
CA GLU A 19 -9.92 -12.28 1.84
C GLU A 19 -8.50 -12.73 2.27
N LEU A 20 -7.87 -12.10 3.28
CA LEU A 20 -6.46 -12.29 3.67
C LEU A 20 -6.26 -12.46 5.19
N SER A 21 -6.05 -13.72 5.58
CA SER A 21 -5.97 -14.21 6.96
C SER A 21 -4.76 -13.69 7.75
N LEU A 22 -5.02 -12.94 8.82
CA LEU A 22 -4.15 -12.73 9.98
C LEU A 22 -4.96 -13.06 11.25
N SER A 23 -4.39 -13.81 12.18
CA SER A 23 -5.09 -14.33 13.36
C SER A 23 -4.50 -13.80 14.67
N TYR A 24 -5.29 -13.76 15.75
CA TYR A 24 -4.92 -13.20 17.06
C TYR A 24 -5.16 -14.21 18.21
N HIS A 25 -4.35 -14.15 19.28
CA HIS A 25 -4.54 -14.96 20.50
C HIS A 25 -5.11 -14.13 21.67
N PRO A 26 -6.24 -14.52 22.29
CA PRO A 26 -6.87 -13.75 23.35
C PRO A 26 -6.03 -13.70 24.64
N GLY A 27 -5.72 -12.48 25.08
CA GLY A 27 -5.09 -12.19 26.38
C GLY A 27 -4.17 -10.97 26.34
N GLN A 28 -4.52 -9.89 27.03
CA GLN A 28 -3.70 -8.69 27.28
C GLN A 28 -3.54 -7.66 26.14
N LEU A 29 -4.56 -6.84 25.93
CA LEU A 29 -4.38 -5.47 25.45
C LEU A 29 -5.41 -4.54 26.10
N ALA A 30 -5.00 -3.32 26.42
CA ALA A 30 -5.89 -2.21 26.79
C ALA A 30 -5.91 -1.24 25.61
N PHE A 31 -7.10 -0.76 25.20
CA PHE A 31 -7.19 0.34 24.25
C PHE A 31 -6.89 1.66 25.01
N PRO A 32 -6.16 2.62 24.43
CA PRO A 32 -6.08 3.96 25.01
C PRO A 32 -7.46 4.63 24.97
N ASP A 33 -7.85 5.18 26.11
CA ASP A 33 -9.14 5.81 26.38
C ASP A 33 -9.32 7.05 25.46
N SER A 34 -10.31 7.05 24.58
CA SER A 34 -10.63 8.17 23.65
C SER A 34 -11.31 9.34 24.37
N LYS A 35 -10.68 9.85 25.43
CA LYS A 35 -11.21 10.96 26.23
C LYS A 35 -10.70 12.30 25.71
N ARG A 36 -11.40 12.89 24.73
CA ARG A 36 -11.56 14.35 24.68
C ARG A 36 -12.76 14.77 23.80
N PRO A 37 -13.78 15.47 24.35
CA PRO A 37 -14.89 15.96 23.55
C PRO A 37 -14.47 17.14 22.68
N VAL A 38 -14.79 17.09 21.38
CA VAL A 38 -14.78 18.28 20.50
C VAL A 38 -15.94 19.16 20.93
N ARG A 39 -15.61 20.31 21.54
CA ARG A 39 -16.58 21.31 21.99
C ARG A 39 -17.14 22.04 20.77
N THR A 40 -18.29 21.63 20.25
CA THR A 40 -19.03 22.42 19.25
C THR A 40 -19.66 23.64 19.95
N ARG A 41 -19.16 24.84 19.63
CA ARG A 41 -19.84 26.09 20.00
C ARG A 41 -21.17 26.13 19.24
N ARG A 42 -22.28 26.22 19.97
CA ARG A 42 -23.59 26.55 19.40
C ARG A 42 -23.47 27.89 18.67
N SER A 43 -23.78 27.91 17.38
CA SER A 43 -23.88 29.12 16.59
C SER A 43 -25.14 29.89 16.98
N SER A 44 -24.94 31.02 17.64
CA SER A 44 -25.96 32.05 17.76
C SER A 44 -25.31 33.39 17.44
N HIS A 45 -25.86 34.05 16.41
CA HIS A 45 -25.72 35.47 16.07
C HIS A 45 -24.46 35.96 15.34
N SER A 46 -24.68 36.25 14.05
CA SER A 46 -24.39 37.52 13.34
C SER A 46 -22.96 38.08 13.21
N ARG A 47 -22.69 38.41 11.94
CA ARG A 47 -21.84 39.49 11.40
C ARG A 47 -20.34 39.23 11.22
N SER A 48 -19.92 39.73 10.06
CA SER A 48 -18.59 39.89 9.49
C SER A 48 -17.51 40.22 10.51
N ASP A 49 -16.34 39.61 10.36
CA ASP A 49 -15.10 40.36 10.16
C ASP A 49 -13.99 39.45 9.60
N HIS A 50 -13.25 40.00 8.65
CA HIS A 50 -12.03 39.44 8.08
C HIS A 50 -10.89 39.52 9.10
N ASP A 51 -10.22 38.39 9.38
CA ASP A 51 -8.86 38.36 9.93
C ASP A 51 -8.06 37.21 9.28
N PRO A 52 -7.02 37.49 8.48
CA PRO A 52 -6.21 36.48 7.80
C PRO A 52 -4.99 36.03 8.62
N THR A 53 -5.03 36.05 9.96
CA THR A 53 -3.89 35.63 10.80
C THR A 53 -4.24 34.75 12.00
N ALA A 54 -5.14 33.77 11.85
CA ALA A 54 -5.33 32.72 12.85
C ALA A 54 -4.43 31.51 12.58
N ASN A 55 -3.26 31.50 13.23
CA ASN A 55 -2.33 30.38 13.30
C ASN A 55 -3.02 29.17 13.93
N SER A 56 -3.65 28.32 13.11
CA SER A 56 -4.47 27.22 13.58
C SER A 56 -3.59 26.07 14.08
N SER A 57 -3.77 25.76 15.35
CA SER A 57 -3.30 24.57 16.04
C SER A 57 -3.54 23.31 15.20
N ARG A 58 -2.48 22.80 14.56
CA ARG A 58 -2.44 21.52 13.84
C ARG A 58 -3.09 20.40 14.67
N PRO A 59 -3.96 19.55 14.09
CA PRO A 59 -4.56 18.44 14.80
C PRO A 59 -3.52 17.33 15.03
N ARG A 60 -2.76 17.43 16.13
CA ARG A 60 -1.85 16.36 16.59
C ARG A 60 -2.59 15.16 17.23
N SER A 61 -3.91 15.24 17.43
CA SER A 61 -4.69 14.21 18.13
C SER A 61 -5.22 13.09 17.23
N ALA A 62 -5.55 13.37 15.97
CA ALA A 62 -6.08 12.34 15.07
C ALA A 62 -5.04 11.24 14.73
N ALA A 63 -3.75 11.59 14.79
CA ALA A 63 -2.66 10.67 14.52
C ALA A 63 -2.42 9.61 15.60
N ARG A 64 -2.86 9.87 16.85
CA ARG A 64 -2.70 8.91 17.97
C ARG A 64 -3.82 7.86 18.02
N ASP A 65 -4.97 8.13 17.41
CA ASP A 65 -6.11 7.20 17.35
C ASP A 65 -6.04 6.24 16.14
N LEU A 66 -4.96 6.31 15.35
CA LEU A 66 -4.75 5.46 14.16
C LEU A 66 -4.13 4.08 14.47
N SER A 67 -4.00 3.69 15.74
CA SER A 67 -3.49 2.37 16.13
C SER A 67 -4.48 1.21 15.95
N LEU A 68 -5.61 1.44 15.24
CA LEU A 68 -6.55 0.39 14.88
C LEU A 68 -5.97 -0.44 13.74
N ASN A 69 -5.05 -1.32 14.11
CA ASN A 69 -4.55 -2.37 13.25
C ASN A 69 -5.69 -3.38 13.02
N PRO A 70 -6.15 -3.57 11.78
CA PRO A 70 -7.31 -4.40 11.50
C PRO A 70 -7.03 -5.90 11.44
N PHE A 71 -5.76 -6.28 11.52
CA PHE A 71 -5.30 -7.64 11.32
C PHE A 71 -5.35 -8.51 12.58
N ALA A 72 -6.07 -8.05 13.60
CA ALA A 72 -6.14 -8.69 14.91
C ALA A 72 -7.56 -8.63 15.45
N VAL A 73 -8.42 -9.56 15.03
CA VAL A 73 -9.75 -9.69 15.64
C VAL A 73 -9.97 -11.13 16.09
N SER A 74 -9.47 -11.44 17.29
CA SER A 74 -10.19 -12.35 18.17
C SER A 74 -11.02 -11.49 19.12
N SER A 75 -12.28 -11.86 19.31
CA SER A 75 -13.19 -11.29 20.29
C SER A 75 -12.53 -11.26 21.67
N ARG A 76 -12.30 -10.07 22.22
CA ARG A 76 -12.23 -9.92 23.68
C ARG A 76 -13.57 -10.39 24.27
N PRO A 77 -13.61 -10.82 25.54
CA PRO A 77 -14.88 -11.03 26.23
C PRO A 77 -15.79 -9.79 26.09
N GLY A 78 -16.91 -9.93 25.36
CA GLY A 78 -17.88 -8.86 25.11
C GLY A 78 -17.80 -8.16 23.74
N GLN A 79 -16.84 -8.49 22.87
CA GLN A 79 -16.81 -8.09 21.46
C GLN A 79 -17.16 -9.26 20.57
N LEU A 80 -17.86 -9.04 19.46
CA LEU A 80 -18.30 -10.10 18.55
C LEU A 80 -17.86 -9.79 17.12
N ALA A 81 -17.26 -10.78 16.45
CA ALA A 81 -16.78 -10.64 15.09
C ALA A 81 -17.59 -11.51 14.11
N SER A 82 -18.02 -10.90 13.00
CA SER A 82 -18.60 -11.58 11.86
C SER A 82 -17.73 -11.41 10.64
N SER A 83 -17.49 -12.49 9.87
CA SER A 83 -16.73 -12.43 8.62
C SER A 83 -17.42 -13.20 7.50
N PRO A 84 -17.69 -12.58 6.34
CA PRO A 84 -18.09 -13.32 5.16
C PRO A 84 -16.89 -13.99 4.49
N ALA A 85 -17.08 -15.21 3.99
CA ALA A 85 -16.07 -15.97 3.27
C ALA A 85 -16.71 -16.87 2.22
N ARG A 86 -15.92 -17.38 1.27
CA ARG A 86 -16.37 -18.36 0.29
C ARG A 86 -15.44 -19.58 0.30
N GLY A 87 -16.02 -20.77 0.30
CA GLY A 87 -15.29 -22.04 0.30
C GLY A 87 -15.19 -22.66 1.69
N SER A 88 -15.44 -23.97 1.78
CA SER A 88 -15.50 -24.73 3.03
C SER A 88 -14.22 -24.62 3.85
N GLU A 89 -13.05 -24.67 3.20
CA GLU A 89 -11.74 -24.55 3.85
C GLU A 89 -11.54 -23.19 4.52
N LYS A 90 -11.89 -22.08 3.83
CA LYS A 90 -11.81 -20.72 4.40
C LYS A 90 -12.74 -20.55 5.59
N ILE A 91 -13.95 -21.10 5.50
CA ILE A 91 -14.94 -21.05 6.58
C ILE A 91 -14.44 -21.80 7.82
N GLN A 92 -13.89 -23.00 7.63
CA GLN A 92 -13.33 -23.78 8.75
C GLN A 92 -12.15 -23.07 9.39
N LEU A 93 -11.27 -22.45 8.59
CA LEU A 93 -10.14 -21.68 9.10
C LEU A 93 -10.59 -20.47 9.93
N LEU A 94 -11.55 -19.69 9.44
CA LEU A 94 -12.06 -18.53 10.21
C LEU A 94 -12.69 -18.95 11.55
N LYS A 95 -13.39 -20.09 11.56
CA LYS A 95 -13.92 -20.66 12.81
C LYS A 95 -12.81 -21.09 13.76
N SER A 96 -11.74 -21.73 13.27
CA SER A 96 -10.60 -22.13 14.12
C SER A 96 -9.81 -20.93 14.65
N MET A 97 -9.85 -19.80 13.95
CA MET A 97 -9.28 -18.51 14.38
C MET A 97 -10.12 -17.78 15.43
N GLY A 98 -11.28 -18.31 15.81
CA GLY A 98 -12.14 -17.73 16.87
C GLY A 98 -13.10 -16.66 16.39
N VAL A 99 -13.42 -16.59 15.10
CA VAL A 99 -14.49 -15.73 14.58
C VAL A 99 -15.85 -16.25 15.09
N ASP A 100 -16.63 -15.38 15.74
CA ASP A 100 -17.91 -15.77 16.36
C ASP A 100 -18.99 -16.17 15.34
N HIS A 101 -18.96 -15.57 14.15
CA HIS A 101 -19.89 -15.85 13.06
C HIS A 101 -19.20 -15.77 11.70
N VAL A 102 -19.38 -16.80 10.88
CA VAL A 102 -18.85 -16.81 9.52
C VAL A 102 -20.03 -16.94 8.55
N VAL A 103 -20.16 -15.99 7.62
CA VAL A 103 -21.18 -16.02 6.57
C VAL A 103 -20.60 -16.69 5.33
N ASP A 104 -21.21 -17.79 4.88
CA ASP A 104 -20.83 -18.42 3.62
C ASP A 104 -21.43 -17.69 2.41
N LEU A 105 -20.64 -16.86 1.73
CA LEU A 105 -21.03 -16.13 0.52
C LEU A 105 -21.36 -17.03 -0.68
N GLY A 106 -21.15 -18.35 -0.59
CA GLY A 106 -21.60 -19.32 -1.58
C GLY A 106 -23.08 -19.72 -1.41
N SER A 107 -23.61 -19.64 -0.19
CA SER A 107 -24.92 -20.22 0.16
C SER A 107 -25.83 -19.28 0.96
N GLU A 108 -25.29 -18.22 1.56
CA GLU A 108 -25.99 -17.33 2.47
C GLU A 108 -26.08 -15.87 1.96
N ASN A 109 -27.10 -15.16 2.42
CA ASN A 109 -27.20 -13.71 2.27
C ASN A 109 -26.62 -13.00 3.49
N VAL A 110 -25.65 -12.11 3.27
CA VAL A 110 -24.97 -11.35 4.35
C VAL A 110 -25.92 -10.59 5.25
N ILE A 111 -26.96 -9.96 4.69
CA ILE A 111 -27.90 -9.16 5.48
C ILE A 111 -28.66 -10.07 6.44
N THR A 112 -29.21 -11.16 5.94
CA THR A 112 -30.01 -12.11 6.73
C THR A 112 -29.16 -12.80 7.78
N SER A 113 -28.02 -13.38 7.36
CA SER A 113 -27.12 -14.14 8.23
C SER A 113 -26.56 -13.27 9.36
N VAL A 114 -26.09 -12.06 9.06
CA VAL A 114 -25.60 -11.13 10.09
C VAL A 114 -26.73 -10.66 11.01
N LYS A 115 -27.93 -10.38 10.48
CA LYS A 115 -29.09 -9.97 11.30
C LYS A 115 -29.51 -11.05 12.29
N GLU A 116 -29.53 -12.30 11.86
CA GLU A 116 -29.83 -13.45 12.73
C GLU A 116 -28.77 -13.57 13.81
N PHE A 117 -27.49 -13.53 13.44
CA PHE A 117 -26.40 -13.58 14.39
C PHE A 117 -26.48 -12.46 15.45
N VAL A 118 -26.59 -11.19 15.06
CA VAL A 118 -26.66 -10.08 16.03
C VAL A 118 -27.91 -10.21 16.93
N LYS A 119 -29.02 -10.73 16.41
CA LYS A 119 -30.24 -10.99 17.21
C LYS A 119 -30.00 -12.06 18.27
N THR A 120 -29.34 -13.18 17.92
CA THR A 120 -29.01 -14.24 18.91
C THR A 120 -28.14 -13.71 20.05
N ARG A 121 -27.29 -12.72 19.75
CA ARG A 121 -26.41 -12.06 20.72
C ARG A 121 -27.05 -10.87 21.45
N LYS A 122 -28.35 -10.64 21.24
CA LYS A 122 -29.12 -9.50 21.81
C LYS A 122 -28.51 -8.13 21.47
N LEU A 123 -27.90 -8.03 20.29
CA LEU A 123 -27.37 -6.80 19.73
C LEU A 123 -28.34 -6.20 18.70
N LYS A 124 -28.20 -4.90 18.43
CA LYS A 124 -29.08 -4.16 17.50
C LYS A 124 -28.54 -4.14 16.06
N GLY A 125 -27.25 -4.36 15.88
CA GLY A 125 -26.54 -4.25 14.60
C GLY A 125 -25.03 -4.18 14.82
N VAL A 126 -24.31 -3.80 13.78
CA VAL A 126 -22.84 -3.75 13.74
C VAL A 126 -22.32 -2.34 14.00
N ASP A 127 -21.31 -2.21 14.85
CA ASP A 127 -20.72 -0.91 15.23
C ASP A 127 -19.54 -0.52 14.35
N VAL A 128 -18.80 -1.49 13.81
CA VAL A 128 -17.62 -1.25 12.97
C VAL A 128 -17.66 -2.14 11.72
N LEU A 129 -17.49 -1.54 10.56
CA LEU A 129 -17.31 -2.22 9.28
C LEU A 129 -15.87 -2.05 8.80
N TYR A 130 -15.19 -3.16 8.58
CA TYR A 130 -13.89 -3.21 7.93
C TYR A 130 -14.04 -3.69 6.49
N ASP A 131 -13.64 -2.85 5.53
CA ASP A 131 -13.91 -3.09 4.11
C ASP A 131 -12.67 -2.89 3.20
N PRO A 132 -11.99 -3.99 2.85
CA PRO A 132 -11.01 -4.07 1.77
C PRO A 132 -11.62 -4.56 0.44
N VAL A 133 -12.94 -4.84 0.38
CA VAL A 133 -13.58 -5.52 -0.74
C VAL A 133 -14.31 -4.55 -1.66
N GLY A 134 -15.13 -3.64 -1.14
CA GLY A 134 -15.93 -2.72 -1.93
C GLY A 134 -17.22 -3.32 -2.51
N GLY A 135 -17.72 -2.71 -3.59
CA GLY A 135 -18.86 -3.19 -4.39
C GLY A 135 -20.16 -3.53 -3.65
N LYS A 136 -20.88 -4.52 -4.19
CA LYS A 136 -22.17 -5.01 -3.64
C LYS A 136 -22.07 -5.47 -2.17
N LEU A 137 -20.97 -6.11 -1.79
CA LEU A 137 -20.80 -6.65 -0.44
C LEU A 137 -20.84 -5.53 0.61
N THR A 138 -20.22 -4.40 0.29
CA THR A 138 -20.24 -3.19 1.14
C THR A 138 -21.63 -2.59 1.22
N LYS A 139 -22.32 -2.48 0.09
CA LYS A 139 -23.69 -1.97 0.02
C LYS A 139 -24.66 -2.79 0.89
N ASP A 140 -24.51 -4.10 0.90
CA ASP A 140 -25.34 -4.98 1.72
C ASP A 140 -24.93 -4.94 3.20
N SER A 141 -23.64 -4.87 3.49
CA SER A 141 -23.10 -4.73 4.86
C SER A 141 -23.53 -3.43 5.53
N MET A 142 -23.66 -2.33 4.79
CA MET A 142 -24.17 -1.05 5.32
C MET A 142 -25.59 -1.14 5.88
N LYS A 143 -26.40 -2.13 5.45
CA LYS A 143 -27.79 -2.30 5.91
C LYS A 143 -27.90 -2.93 7.30
N VAL A 144 -26.81 -3.44 7.85
CA VAL A 144 -26.75 -4.04 9.19
C VAL A 144 -26.01 -3.18 10.21
N LEU A 145 -25.54 -1.99 9.81
CA LEU A 145 -24.82 -1.07 10.69
C LEU A 145 -25.76 -0.30 11.63
N ASN A 146 -25.26 -0.07 12.84
CA ASN A 146 -25.91 0.77 13.85
C ASN A 146 -25.84 2.25 13.50
N TRP A 147 -26.64 3.05 14.21
CA TRP A 147 -26.38 4.48 14.32
C TRP A 147 -25.03 4.70 15.04
N GLY A 148 -24.22 5.64 14.58
CA GLY A 148 -22.88 5.88 15.14
C GLY A 148 -21.80 4.92 14.65
N ALA A 149 -22.10 4.06 13.67
CA ALA A 149 -21.13 3.07 13.18
C ALA A 149 -19.91 3.72 12.50
N GLN A 150 -18.77 3.04 12.62
CA GLN A 150 -17.51 3.41 11.97
C GLN A 150 -17.25 2.50 10.76
N ILE A 151 -16.93 3.08 9.62
CA ILE A 151 -16.61 2.36 8.39
C ILE A 151 -15.16 2.64 8.06
N LEU A 152 -14.33 1.60 8.02
CA LEU A 152 -12.92 1.66 7.64
C LEU A 152 -12.76 1.05 6.23
N VAL A 153 -12.53 1.93 5.25
CA VAL A 153 -12.33 1.57 3.83
C VAL A 153 -10.84 1.50 3.54
N ILE A 154 -10.39 0.38 3.00
CA ILE A 154 -8.95 0.11 2.74
C ILE A 154 -8.65 -0.25 1.31
N GLY A 155 -9.61 -0.87 0.62
CA GLY A 155 -9.38 -1.37 -0.71
C GLY A 155 -10.66 -1.80 -1.40
N PHE A 156 -10.51 -2.16 -2.66
CA PHE A 156 -11.60 -2.49 -3.57
C PHE A 156 -11.29 -3.82 -4.26
N ALA A 157 -11.04 -4.89 -3.49
CA ALA A 157 -10.67 -6.20 -4.04
C ALA A 157 -11.74 -6.79 -4.99
N SER A 158 -13.00 -6.34 -4.89
CA SER A 158 -14.04 -6.67 -5.87
C SER A 158 -13.84 -6.02 -7.25
N GLY A 159 -12.98 -5.00 -7.36
CA GLY A 159 -12.84 -4.13 -8.52
C GLY A 159 -13.84 -2.97 -8.54
N GLU A 160 -14.81 -2.93 -7.63
CA GLU A 160 -15.85 -1.89 -7.57
C GLU A 160 -15.65 -0.97 -6.36
N VAL A 161 -15.60 0.33 -6.60
CA VAL A 161 -15.52 1.35 -5.54
C VAL A 161 -16.88 1.45 -4.82
N PRO A 162 -16.94 1.32 -3.48
CA PRO A 162 -18.18 1.39 -2.73
C PRO A 162 -18.75 2.82 -2.73
N LEU A 163 -20.02 2.94 -3.08
CA LEU A 163 -20.76 4.19 -2.94
C LEU A 163 -21.37 4.27 -1.54
N ILE A 164 -20.85 5.14 -0.68
CA ILE A 164 -21.41 5.43 0.65
C ILE A 164 -22.30 6.67 0.55
N PRO A 165 -23.65 6.54 0.64
CA PRO A 165 -24.53 7.68 0.45
C PRO A 165 -24.44 8.67 1.61
N ALA A 166 -24.02 9.91 1.33
CA ALA A 166 -23.80 10.95 2.35
C ALA A 166 -25.07 11.27 3.17
N ASN A 167 -26.25 11.20 2.56
CA ASN A 167 -27.52 11.37 3.26
C ASN A 167 -27.77 10.28 4.31
N ILE A 168 -27.37 9.03 4.03
CA ILE A 168 -27.49 7.93 5.00
C ILE A 168 -26.45 8.11 6.10
N ALA A 169 -25.20 8.41 5.74
CA ALA A 169 -24.13 8.66 6.70
C ALA A 169 -24.51 9.79 7.68
N LEU A 170 -25.14 10.86 7.19
CA LEU A 170 -25.65 11.96 8.01
C LEU A 170 -26.72 11.49 9.02
N VAL A 171 -27.79 10.84 8.55
CA VAL A 171 -28.92 10.44 9.41
C VAL A 171 -28.53 9.34 10.39
N LYS A 172 -27.63 8.45 9.98
CA LYS A 172 -27.10 7.38 10.83
C LYS A 172 -25.91 7.83 11.68
N ASN A 173 -25.43 9.06 11.53
CA ASN A 173 -24.26 9.60 12.21
C ASN A 173 -23.03 8.69 12.07
N TRP A 174 -22.79 8.18 10.86
CA TRP A 174 -21.65 7.32 10.57
C TRP A 174 -20.36 8.10 10.46
N THR A 175 -19.26 7.49 10.88
CA THR A 175 -17.91 7.98 10.59
C THR A 175 -17.28 7.10 9.52
N VAL A 176 -16.76 7.71 8.45
CA VAL A 176 -16.11 6.99 7.35
C VAL A 176 -14.64 7.37 7.33
N HIS A 177 -13.77 6.36 7.42
CA HIS A 177 -12.32 6.51 7.40
C HIS A 177 -11.74 5.78 6.19
N GLY A 178 -11.00 6.51 5.36
CA GLY A 178 -10.14 5.90 4.35
C GLY A 178 -8.74 5.67 4.90
N LEU A 179 -8.19 4.47 4.72
CA LEU A 179 -6.82 4.13 5.09
C LEU A 179 -6.01 3.72 3.86
N TYR A 180 -5.23 4.67 3.34
CA TYR A 180 -4.25 4.40 2.29
C TYR A 180 -2.84 4.31 2.89
N TRP A 181 -2.44 3.11 3.29
CA TRP A 181 -1.15 2.85 3.96
C TRP A 181 0.08 3.37 3.19
N GLY A 182 0.08 3.27 1.85
CA GLY A 182 1.19 3.74 1.02
C GLY A 182 1.44 5.25 1.16
N SER A 183 0.38 6.04 1.29
CA SER A 183 0.43 7.49 1.44
C SER A 183 0.95 7.94 2.81
N TYR A 184 0.75 7.13 3.86
CA TYR A 184 1.29 7.42 5.20
C TYR A 184 2.82 7.48 5.20
N LYS A 185 3.48 6.67 4.37
CA LYS A 185 4.94 6.71 4.24
C LYS A 185 5.48 8.06 3.76
N ILE A 186 4.64 8.82 3.05
CA ILE A 186 4.97 10.11 2.44
C ILE A 186 4.62 11.23 3.40
N HIS A 187 3.36 11.28 3.86
CA HIS A 187 2.84 12.45 4.58
C HIS A 187 2.93 12.33 6.10
N GLN A 188 2.94 11.10 6.64
CA GLN A 188 2.98 10.85 8.09
C GLN A 188 3.86 9.64 8.44
N PRO A 189 5.16 9.65 8.08
CA PRO A 189 6.03 8.48 8.23
C PRO A 189 6.19 8.03 9.69
N SER A 190 6.17 8.94 10.66
CA SER A 190 6.26 8.56 12.08
C SER A 190 5.06 7.74 12.54
N VAL A 191 3.86 8.05 12.06
CA VAL A 191 2.63 7.30 12.39
C VAL A 191 2.70 5.89 11.83
N LEU A 192 3.23 5.75 10.61
CA LEU A 192 3.47 4.47 9.97
C LEU A 192 4.50 3.64 10.76
N ASP A 193 5.63 4.25 11.12
CA ASP A 193 6.71 3.58 11.85
C ASP A 193 6.24 3.12 13.24
N ASP A 194 5.53 3.96 13.98
CA ASP A 194 4.96 3.62 15.29
C ASP A 194 3.98 2.46 15.18
N SER A 195 3.09 2.49 14.17
CA SER A 195 2.13 1.41 13.89
C SER A 195 2.83 0.09 13.55
N ILE A 196 3.91 0.12 12.75
CA ILE A 196 4.68 -1.09 12.42
C ILE A 196 5.38 -1.64 13.66
N ARG A 197 5.98 -0.78 14.49
CA ARG A 197 6.65 -1.21 15.73
C ARG A 197 5.66 -1.89 16.68
N GLU A 198 4.46 -1.34 16.81
CA GLU A 198 3.41 -1.93 17.62
C GLU A 198 2.95 -3.30 17.07
N LEU A 199 2.71 -3.40 15.76
CA LEU A 199 2.37 -4.66 15.09
C LEU A 199 3.44 -5.73 15.33
N LEU A 200 4.72 -5.38 15.16
CA LEU A 200 5.83 -6.30 15.41
C LEU A 200 5.94 -6.69 16.89
N SER A 201 5.64 -5.77 17.81
CA SER A 201 5.56 -6.06 19.25
C SER A 201 4.47 -7.07 19.57
N TRP A 202 3.31 -7.02 18.90
CA TRP A 202 2.25 -8.01 19.07
C TRP A 202 2.63 -9.36 18.49
N LEU A 203 3.23 -9.38 17.30
CA LEU A 203 3.75 -10.61 16.69
C LEU A 203 4.79 -11.29 17.60
N ALA A 204 5.76 -10.52 18.12
CA ALA A 204 6.80 -11.03 19.02
C ALA A 204 6.25 -11.57 20.34
N ARG A 205 5.12 -11.03 20.83
CA ARG A 205 4.40 -11.53 22.00
C ARG A 205 3.45 -12.69 21.71
N GLY A 206 3.38 -13.17 20.46
CA GLY A 206 2.45 -14.20 20.03
C GLY A 206 0.99 -13.76 20.06
N LEU A 207 0.73 -12.45 20.16
CA LEU A 207 -0.64 -11.90 20.15
C LEU A 207 -1.22 -11.94 18.73
N ILE A 208 -0.37 -11.84 17.70
CA ILE A 208 -0.75 -12.00 16.30
C ILE A 208 0.06 -13.16 15.72
N THR A 209 -0.58 -13.98 14.91
CA THR A 209 0.04 -15.06 14.16
C THR A 209 -0.21 -14.86 12.67
N ILE A 210 0.81 -15.17 11.86
CA ILE A 210 0.74 -15.09 10.41
C ILE A 210 0.42 -16.48 9.89
N HIS A 211 -0.74 -16.63 9.25
CA HIS A 211 -1.08 -17.88 8.58
C HIS A 211 -0.42 -17.93 7.19
N ILE A 212 0.61 -18.76 7.05
CA ILE A 212 1.30 -18.99 5.78
C ILE A 212 0.54 -20.08 5.03
N SER A 213 -0.06 -19.71 3.90
CA SER A 213 -0.82 -20.61 3.04
C SER A 213 0.10 -21.58 2.30
N HIS A 214 1.12 -21.01 1.65
CA HIS A 214 2.03 -21.73 0.78
C HIS A 214 3.41 -21.08 0.90
N THR A 215 4.44 -21.91 0.84
CA THR A 215 5.84 -21.46 0.74
C THR A 215 6.41 -21.97 -0.58
N TYR A 216 6.91 -21.06 -1.39
CA TYR A 216 7.55 -21.34 -2.67
C TYR A 216 9.00 -20.86 -2.64
N SER A 217 9.90 -21.50 -3.39
CA SER A 217 11.21 -20.92 -3.65
C SER A 217 11.09 -19.73 -4.63
N LEU A 218 12.13 -18.92 -4.75
CA LEU A 218 12.17 -17.83 -5.74
C LEU A 218 11.97 -18.33 -7.19
N SER A 219 12.54 -19.49 -7.53
CA SER A 219 12.38 -20.11 -8.85
C SER A 219 10.94 -20.59 -9.12
N GLN A 220 10.14 -20.77 -8.08
CA GLN A 220 8.73 -21.14 -8.14
C GLN A 220 7.79 -19.93 -8.05
N SER A 221 8.29 -18.70 -8.24
CA SER A 221 7.49 -17.47 -8.18
C SER A 221 6.26 -17.50 -9.10
N ASN A 222 6.37 -18.11 -10.29
CA ASN A 222 5.25 -18.31 -11.19
C ASN A 222 4.11 -19.14 -10.54
N LEU A 223 4.44 -20.19 -9.79
CA LEU A 223 3.47 -20.99 -9.04
C LEU A 223 2.87 -20.19 -7.88
N ALA A 224 3.67 -19.37 -7.21
CA ALA A 224 3.20 -18.48 -6.15
C ALA A 224 2.15 -17.48 -6.67
N PHE A 225 2.42 -16.82 -7.80
CA PHE A 225 1.45 -15.94 -8.44
C PHE A 225 0.23 -16.69 -8.96
N GLY A 226 0.41 -17.91 -9.48
CA GLY A 226 -0.70 -18.79 -9.86
C GLY A 226 -1.63 -19.11 -8.69
N ALA A 227 -1.09 -19.46 -7.52
CA ALA A 227 -1.88 -19.74 -6.33
C ALA A 227 -2.71 -18.54 -5.84
N ILE A 228 -2.17 -17.33 -5.95
CA ILE A 228 -2.89 -16.08 -5.64
C ILE A 228 -3.99 -15.84 -6.69
N LYS A 229 -3.62 -15.89 -7.98
CA LYS A 229 -4.54 -15.64 -9.10
C LYS A 229 -5.73 -16.60 -9.11
N ASP A 230 -5.47 -17.89 -8.89
CA ASP A 230 -6.48 -18.94 -8.84
C ASP A 230 -7.27 -18.94 -7.52
N ARG A 231 -7.00 -17.99 -6.60
CA ARG A 231 -7.62 -17.89 -5.28
C ARG A 231 -7.48 -19.14 -4.40
N LYS A 232 -6.44 -19.95 -4.65
CA LYS A 232 -6.08 -21.14 -3.86
C LYS A 232 -5.36 -20.78 -2.56
N ALA A 233 -4.77 -19.60 -2.50
CA ALA A 233 -4.15 -19.09 -1.29
C ALA A 233 -5.21 -18.74 -0.22
N ILE A 234 -5.06 -19.36 0.95
CA ILE A 234 -5.78 -19.02 2.17
C ILE A 234 -4.73 -18.53 3.17
N GLY A 235 -4.62 -17.21 3.35
CA GLY A 235 -3.55 -16.57 4.13
C GLY A 235 -2.45 -15.99 3.24
N LYS A 236 -1.21 -15.96 3.75
CA LYS A 236 -0.07 -15.36 3.05
C LYS A 236 0.69 -16.39 2.22
N VAL A 237 1.02 -16.04 0.98
CA VAL A 237 1.97 -16.80 0.16
C VAL A 237 3.37 -16.24 0.44
N MET A 238 4.29 -17.11 0.82
CA MET A 238 5.67 -16.75 1.14
C MET A 238 6.62 -17.21 0.04
N ILE A 239 7.51 -16.33 -0.41
CA ILE A 239 8.67 -16.71 -1.21
C ILE A 239 9.86 -16.85 -0.26
N ALA A 240 10.32 -18.09 -0.07
CA ALA A 240 11.52 -18.39 0.68
C ALA A 240 12.74 -18.27 -0.25
N LEU A 241 13.73 -17.51 0.20
CA LEU A 241 15.03 -17.45 -0.46
C LEU A 241 15.87 -18.60 0.10
N ASP A 242 16.21 -19.59 -0.73
CA ASP A 242 17.13 -20.65 -0.33
C ASP A 242 18.50 -20.05 -0.02
N HIS A 243 18.93 -20.13 1.24
CA HIS A 243 20.31 -19.89 1.63
C HIS A 243 21.19 -21.09 1.22
N LYS A 244 21.36 -21.27 -0.10
CA LYS A 244 22.51 -21.96 -0.70
C LYS A 244 23.17 -21.03 -1.72
N ALA A 245 23.53 -19.84 -1.27
CA ALA A 245 24.52 -19.02 -1.92
C ALA A 245 25.76 -18.99 -1.03
N THR A 246 26.69 -19.88 -1.37
CA THR A 246 28.14 -19.79 -1.16
C THR A 246 28.58 -18.44 -0.59
N LEU A 247 28.71 -18.38 0.74
CA LEU A 247 29.59 -17.43 1.41
C LEU A 247 31.04 -17.88 1.14
N SER A 248 31.50 -17.82 -0.12
CA SER A 248 32.93 -17.85 -0.42
C SER A 248 33.40 -16.45 -0.81
N SER A 249 33.91 -15.76 0.21
CA SER A 249 35.25 -15.19 0.20
C SER A 249 35.72 -14.36 -1.01
N LYS A 250 34.87 -13.52 -1.63
CA LYS A 250 35.31 -12.59 -2.69
C LYS A 250 34.89 -11.12 -2.55
N LEU A 251 34.31 -10.70 -1.42
CA LEU A 251 33.84 -9.31 -1.24
C LEU A 251 34.71 -8.42 -0.34
N TYR A 252 35.88 -8.88 0.09
CA TYR A 252 36.87 -8.06 0.81
C TYR A 252 38.29 -8.29 0.31
N SER A 253 38.54 -8.05 -0.97
CA SER A 253 39.90 -7.87 -1.47
C SER A 253 39.86 -7.23 -2.86
N ASN A 254 40.03 -5.91 -2.88
CA ASN A 254 41.04 -5.20 -3.67
C ASN A 254 40.65 -3.72 -3.77
N LYS A 255 41.25 -2.94 -2.87
CA LYS A 255 41.60 -1.54 -3.13
C LYS A 255 42.78 -1.53 -4.10
N GLU A 256 42.81 -0.48 -4.91
CA GLU A 256 43.96 0.05 -5.66
C GLU A 256 44.39 -0.70 -6.92
N GLU A 257 44.04 -0.09 -8.06
CA GLU A 257 44.84 0.13 -9.29
C GLU A 257 43.84 0.62 -10.36
N ALA A 258 44.02 1.66 -11.16
CA ALA A 258 45.11 2.60 -11.33
C ALA A 258 44.50 3.87 -11.98
N GLN A 259 45.04 5.03 -11.61
CA GLN A 259 44.88 6.27 -12.36
C GLN A 259 45.68 6.21 -13.67
N ALA A 260 45.22 7.03 -14.63
CA ALA A 260 45.90 7.58 -15.80
C ALA A 260 45.63 6.90 -17.17
N ARG A 261 44.73 7.52 -17.94
CA ARG A 261 45.01 8.09 -19.28
C ARG A 261 43.82 8.94 -19.79
N SER A 262 43.98 10.25 -19.61
CA SER A 262 43.73 11.37 -20.54
C SER A 262 42.69 11.26 -21.68
N GLN A 263 41.71 12.18 -21.60
CA GLN A 263 41.17 13.09 -22.62
C GLN A 263 39.90 12.77 -23.45
N HIS A 264 38.96 13.72 -23.30
CA HIS A 264 37.83 14.17 -24.14
C HIS A 264 36.55 13.30 -24.25
N GLY A 265 35.55 13.67 -23.43
CA GLY A 265 34.12 13.33 -23.58
C GLY A 265 33.29 13.86 -22.39
N PRO A 266 32.05 14.33 -22.57
CA PRO A 266 31.28 14.97 -21.49
C PRO A 266 30.93 13.96 -20.39
N LYS A 267 31.19 14.33 -19.12
CA LYS A 267 30.94 13.50 -17.94
C LYS A 267 29.48 13.07 -17.90
N GLY A 268 29.22 11.75 -17.97
CA GLY A 268 27.90 11.14 -17.91
C GLY A 268 27.14 11.57 -16.65
N LYS A 269 26.21 12.52 -16.83
CA LYS A 269 25.27 13.02 -15.81
C LYS A 269 23.88 12.49 -16.14
N VAL A 270 23.08 12.23 -15.11
CA VAL A 270 21.65 12.00 -15.26
C VAL A 270 20.96 13.35 -15.41
N HIS A 271 20.13 13.52 -16.44
CA HIS A 271 19.45 14.77 -16.74
C HIS A 271 17.98 14.71 -16.30
N PRO A 272 17.54 15.51 -15.31
CA PRO A 272 16.12 15.57 -14.96
C PRO A 272 15.34 16.28 -16.08
N VAL A 273 14.23 15.72 -16.51
CA VAL A 273 13.32 16.27 -17.51
C VAL A 273 12.05 16.69 -16.77
N THR A 274 11.82 18.00 -16.71
CA THR A 274 10.72 18.62 -15.95
C THR A 274 9.72 19.35 -16.86
N LYS A 275 10.00 19.40 -18.17
CA LYS A 275 9.18 20.03 -19.21
C LYS A 275 9.35 19.32 -20.55
N ILE A 276 8.36 19.42 -21.43
CA ILE A 276 8.33 18.76 -22.74
C ILE A 276 9.45 19.28 -23.65
N GLU A 277 9.78 20.57 -23.62
CA GLU A 277 10.84 21.12 -24.48
C GLU A 277 12.21 20.49 -24.15
N LYS A 278 12.43 20.17 -22.87
CA LYS A 278 13.65 19.50 -22.41
C LYS A 278 13.68 18.02 -22.80
N TRP A 279 12.51 17.39 -22.91
CA TRP A 279 12.38 16.05 -23.47
C TRP A 279 12.74 16.05 -24.96
N GLU A 280 12.17 16.97 -25.73
CA GLU A 280 12.42 17.16 -27.17
C GLU A 280 13.91 17.42 -27.45
N GLU A 281 14.57 18.23 -26.61
CA GLU A 281 16.01 18.46 -26.68
C GLU A 281 16.79 17.14 -26.53
N LYS A 282 16.46 16.32 -25.51
CA LYS A 282 17.20 15.09 -25.21
C LYS A 282 16.97 13.96 -26.22
N ILE A 283 15.75 13.82 -26.75
CA ILE A 283 15.47 12.83 -27.79
C ILE A 283 16.13 13.22 -29.12
N THR A 284 16.14 14.52 -29.46
CA THR A 284 16.82 15.03 -30.65
C THR A 284 18.34 14.86 -30.53
N GLU A 285 18.92 15.17 -29.37
CA GLU A 285 20.34 14.91 -29.08
C GLU A 285 20.69 13.43 -29.22
N ALA A 286 19.87 12.53 -28.68
CA ALA A 286 20.08 11.10 -28.78
C ALA A 286 20.07 10.63 -30.25
N ASN A 287 19.06 11.04 -31.01
CA ASN A 287 18.89 10.63 -32.41
C ASN A 287 20.02 11.16 -33.30
N ASN A 288 20.38 12.45 -33.18
CA ASN A 288 21.43 13.06 -34.01
C ASN A 288 22.80 12.42 -33.76
N ASN A 289 23.06 11.96 -32.54
CA ASN A 289 24.32 11.33 -32.16
C ASN A 289 24.28 9.80 -32.25
N GLY A 290 23.16 9.21 -32.68
CA GLY A 290 22.96 7.75 -32.71
C GLY A 290 23.09 7.08 -31.34
N MET A 291 22.84 7.83 -30.27
CA MET A 291 22.95 7.37 -28.88
C MET A 291 21.66 6.71 -28.42
N ILE A 292 21.79 5.80 -27.45
CA ILE A 292 20.62 5.26 -26.75
C ILE A 292 20.21 6.23 -25.63
N LEU A 293 18.93 6.57 -25.59
CA LEU A 293 18.33 7.34 -24.51
C LEU A 293 17.69 6.37 -23.49
N VAL A 294 18.16 6.44 -22.25
CA VAL A 294 17.65 5.64 -21.13
C VAL A 294 16.80 6.55 -20.25
N VAL A 295 15.49 6.30 -20.25
CA VAL A 295 14.48 7.12 -19.58
C VAL A 295 14.05 6.46 -18.30
N TYR A 296 14.25 7.13 -17.17
CA TYR A 296 13.84 6.64 -15.86
C TYR A 296 12.62 7.42 -15.36
N PHE A 297 11.45 6.79 -15.44
CA PHE A 297 10.21 7.27 -14.80
C PHE A 297 10.23 6.90 -13.32
N SER A 298 10.21 7.93 -12.48
CA SER A 298 10.35 7.84 -11.02
C SER A 298 9.26 8.67 -10.35
N ALA A 299 9.16 8.53 -9.03
CA ALA A 299 8.41 9.44 -8.18
C ALA A 299 9.17 9.67 -6.87
N PRO A 300 9.12 10.85 -6.23
CA PRO A 300 9.92 11.15 -5.03
C PRO A 300 9.52 10.26 -3.83
N TRP A 301 8.26 9.84 -3.82
CA TRP A 301 7.68 8.95 -2.83
C TRP A 301 7.93 7.46 -3.08
N CYS A 302 8.41 7.09 -4.28
CA CYS A 302 8.61 5.71 -4.65
C CYS A 302 9.85 5.13 -3.96
N VAL A 303 9.64 4.15 -3.08
CA VAL A 303 10.73 3.53 -2.30
C VAL A 303 11.60 2.60 -3.14
N PRO A 304 11.02 1.76 -4.03
CA PRO A 304 11.84 0.98 -4.96
C PRO A 304 12.69 1.89 -5.88
N CYS A 305 12.21 3.10 -6.18
CA CYS A 305 12.96 4.13 -6.91
C CYS A 305 14.25 4.53 -6.18
N LYS A 306 14.18 4.78 -4.87
CA LYS A 306 15.38 5.09 -4.05
C LYS A 306 16.41 3.95 -4.04
N LYS A 307 15.97 2.69 -4.21
CA LYS A 307 16.87 1.52 -4.31
C LYS A 307 17.61 1.47 -5.64
N ILE A 308 16.94 1.79 -6.75
CA ILE A 308 17.52 1.68 -8.10
C ILE A 308 18.30 2.95 -8.51
N GLU A 309 17.96 4.10 -7.96
CA GLU A 309 18.54 5.40 -8.31
C GLU A 309 20.09 5.46 -8.19
N PRO A 310 20.75 4.93 -7.12
CA PRO A 310 22.20 4.91 -7.05
C PRO A 310 22.84 4.06 -8.17
N VAL A 311 22.19 2.96 -8.55
CA VAL A 311 22.65 2.08 -9.63
C VAL A 311 22.49 2.79 -10.98
N PHE A 312 21.33 3.44 -11.19
CA PHE A 312 21.07 4.22 -12.40
C PHE A 312 22.11 5.34 -12.59
N LYS A 313 22.42 6.10 -11.53
CA LYS A 313 23.48 7.13 -11.53
C LYS A 313 24.85 6.54 -11.86
N LYS A 314 25.19 5.38 -11.26
CA LYS A 314 26.46 4.67 -11.55
C LYS A 314 26.54 4.22 -13.00
N LEU A 315 25.43 3.75 -13.58
CA LEU A 315 25.36 3.35 -14.99
C LEU A 315 25.53 4.56 -15.93
N ALA A 316 24.91 5.70 -15.61
CA ALA A 316 25.09 6.93 -16.36
C ALA A 316 26.55 7.39 -16.44
N SER A 317 27.30 7.25 -15.34
CA SER A 317 28.74 7.53 -15.35
C SER A 317 29.57 6.47 -16.08
N ARG A 318 29.10 5.21 -16.11
CA ARG A 318 29.80 4.09 -16.77
C ARG A 318 29.63 4.09 -18.29
N TYR A 319 28.50 4.55 -18.80
CA TYR A 319 28.16 4.54 -20.22
C TYR A 319 27.96 5.96 -20.75
N PRO A 320 29.03 6.76 -20.93
CA PRO A 320 28.93 8.13 -21.44
C PRO A 320 28.46 8.20 -22.91
N SER A 321 28.46 7.08 -23.62
CA SER A 321 27.91 6.91 -24.97
C SER A 321 26.38 6.73 -25.00
N MET A 322 25.71 6.82 -23.85
CA MET A 322 24.25 6.80 -23.72
C MET A 322 23.79 8.04 -22.95
N ILE A 323 22.58 8.50 -23.23
CA ILE A 323 21.98 9.63 -22.52
C ILE A 323 21.05 9.07 -21.45
N PHE A 324 21.22 9.50 -20.20
CA PHE A 324 20.37 9.07 -19.09
C PHE A 324 19.50 10.24 -18.63
N VAL A 325 18.19 10.05 -18.64
CA VAL A 325 17.22 11.05 -18.18
C VAL A 325 16.34 10.51 -17.06
N THR A 326 15.82 11.39 -16.22
CA THR A 326 14.83 11.05 -15.19
C THR A 326 13.62 11.93 -15.37
N ILE A 327 12.44 11.32 -15.32
CA ILE A 327 11.14 11.98 -15.40
C ILE A 327 10.40 11.67 -14.10
N ASP A 328 9.95 12.71 -13.42
CA ASP A 328 9.01 12.57 -12.32
C ASP A 328 7.60 12.43 -12.91
N VAL A 329 6.95 11.29 -12.64
CA VAL A 329 5.61 11.01 -13.17
C VAL A 329 4.55 11.95 -12.62
N GLU A 330 4.79 12.61 -11.49
CA GLU A 330 3.86 13.60 -10.95
C GLU A 330 4.06 14.99 -11.56
N GLU A 331 5.31 15.37 -11.87
CA GLU A 331 5.59 16.66 -12.51
C GLU A 331 5.18 16.67 -14.00
N LEU A 332 5.22 15.52 -14.66
CA LEU A 332 4.87 15.34 -16.06
C LEU A 332 3.85 14.19 -16.24
N ALA A 333 2.69 14.32 -15.59
CA ALA A 333 1.65 13.28 -15.57
C ALA A 333 1.10 12.94 -16.96
N GLU A 334 0.62 13.93 -17.71
CA GLU A 334 0.05 13.74 -19.06
C GLU A 334 1.05 13.05 -20.01
N PHE A 335 2.30 13.51 -19.99
CA PHE A 335 3.38 12.89 -20.75
C PHE A 335 3.66 11.46 -20.29
N SER A 336 3.65 11.18 -18.98
CA SER A 336 3.92 9.83 -18.47
C SER A 336 2.80 8.84 -18.83
N ASP A 337 1.56 9.31 -18.91
CA ASP A 337 0.40 8.50 -19.35
C ASP A 337 0.52 8.10 -20.83
N GLU A 338 0.97 9.00 -21.71
CA GLU A 338 1.25 8.69 -23.13
C GLU A 338 2.28 7.57 -23.31
N TRP A 339 3.18 7.40 -22.33
CA TRP A 339 4.21 6.35 -22.31
C TRP A 339 3.77 5.05 -21.63
N ASN A 340 2.48 4.92 -21.28
CA ASN A 340 1.87 3.77 -20.62
C ASN A 340 2.69 3.32 -19.39
N VAL A 341 3.01 4.29 -18.52
CA VAL A 341 3.74 4.08 -17.27
C VAL A 341 2.76 3.75 -16.15
N GLU A 342 2.43 2.47 -16.02
CA GLU A 342 1.45 1.98 -15.02
C GLU A 342 2.05 1.82 -13.60
N ALA A 343 3.39 1.84 -13.47
CA ALA A 343 4.08 1.71 -12.19
C ALA A 343 5.46 2.38 -12.20
N THR A 344 5.89 2.91 -11.05
CA THR A 344 7.27 3.39 -10.83
C THR A 344 8.05 2.43 -9.91
N PRO A 345 9.36 2.24 -10.13
CA PRO A 345 10.15 2.79 -11.23
C PRO A 345 9.86 2.06 -12.54
N THR A 346 9.84 2.80 -13.65
CA THR A 346 9.86 2.23 -15.00
C THR A 346 11.05 2.82 -15.75
N ILE A 347 11.83 1.98 -16.42
CA ILE A 347 12.99 2.38 -17.19
C ILE A 347 12.81 1.93 -18.64
N VAL A 348 12.89 2.88 -19.58
CA VAL A 348 12.69 2.64 -21.01
C VAL A 348 13.98 2.92 -21.76
N PHE A 349 14.33 2.06 -22.71
CA PHE A 349 15.49 2.20 -23.59
C PHE A 349 15.02 2.59 -24.99
N LEU A 350 15.52 3.71 -25.50
CA LEU A 350 15.13 4.27 -26.81
C LEU A 350 16.33 4.41 -27.74
N LYS A 351 16.13 4.10 -29.02
CA LYS A 351 17.08 4.39 -30.09
C LYS A 351 16.31 4.81 -31.35
N ASP A 352 16.74 5.88 -31.98
CA ASP A 352 16.11 6.45 -33.18
C ASP A 352 14.60 6.68 -32.99
N GLY A 353 14.23 7.20 -31.82
CA GLY A 353 12.84 7.42 -31.40
C GLY A 353 12.01 6.15 -31.13
N ARG A 354 12.58 4.95 -31.22
CA ARG A 354 11.86 3.68 -31.01
C ARG A 354 12.24 3.02 -29.69
N GLN A 355 11.24 2.47 -29.00
CA GLN A 355 11.44 1.67 -27.79
C GLN A 355 12.09 0.33 -28.13
N MET A 356 13.29 0.11 -27.60
CA MET A 356 14.05 -1.14 -27.75
C MET A 356 13.74 -2.14 -26.62
N ASP A 357 13.60 -1.63 -25.40
CA ASP A 357 13.39 -2.46 -24.21
C ASP A 357 12.73 -1.62 -23.10
N LYS A 358 12.13 -2.30 -22.13
CA LYS A 358 11.48 -1.72 -20.95
C LYS A 358 11.77 -2.60 -19.72
N LEU A 359 11.96 -1.95 -18.59
CA LEU A 359 12.06 -2.57 -17.27
C LEU A 359 11.03 -1.92 -16.36
N VAL A 360 10.17 -2.71 -15.74
CA VAL A 360 9.21 -2.25 -14.74
C VAL A 360 9.63 -2.84 -13.38
N GLY A 361 9.76 -1.98 -12.38
CA GLY A 361 10.21 -2.36 -11.03
C GLY A 361 11.71 -2.13 -10.78
N ALA A 362 12.14 -2.42 -9.55
CA ALA A 362 13.44 -2.00 -9.02
C ALA A 362 14.52 -3.12 -9.01
N GLU A 363 14.53 -3.97 -10.03
CA GLU A 363 15.51 -5.05 -10.16
C GLU A 363 16.85 -4.54 -10.72
N THR A 364 17.83 -4.39 -9.82
CA THR A 364 19.11 -3.73 -10.13
C THR A 364 20.01 -4.57 -11.04
N SER A 365 19.98 -5.89 -10.90
CA SER A 365 20.76 -6.82 -11.74
C SER A 365 20.22 -6.83 -13.18
N GLU A 366 18.90 -6.81 -13.33
CA GLU A 366 18.24 -6.74 -14.63
C GLU A 366 18.50 -5.41 -15.32
N LEU A 367 18.42 -4.29 -14.59
CA LEU A 367 18.82 -2.98 -15.12
C LEU A 367 20.25 -3.01 -15.66
N GLN A 368 21.22 -3.51 -14.88
CA GLN A 368 22.61 -3.62 -15.31
C GLN A 368 22.77 -4.49 -16.57
N LYS A 369 22.07 -5.63 -16.63
CA LYS A 369 22.10 -6.55 -17.77
C LYS A 369 21.52 -5.91 -19.03
N LYS A 370 20.35 -5.26 -18.93
CA LYS A 370 19.70 -4.56 -20.05
C LYS A 370 20.54 -3.39 -20.54
N THR A 371 21.11 -2.58 -19.65
CA THR A 371 22.02 -1.48 -20.03
C THR A 371 23.28 -1.98 -20.73
N ALA A 372 23.88 -3.07 -20.25
CA ALA A 372 25.04 -3.68 -20.92
C ALA A 372 24.67 -4.20 -22.32
N ALA A 373 23.56 -4.94 -22.45
CA ALA A 373 23.08 -5.42 -23.73
C ALA A 373 22.77 -4.28 -24.72
N ALA A 374 22.16 -3.20 -24.24
CA ALA A 374 21.91 -1.99 -25.02
C ALA A 374 23.22 -1.33 -25.49
N ALA A 375 24.23 -1.24 -24.61
CA ALA A 375 25.55 -0.73 -24.96
C ALA A 375 26.26 -1.61 -26.01
N ASP A 376 26.14 -2.93 -25.92
CA ASP A 376 26.71 -3.86 -26.91
C ASP A 376 26.09 -3.66 -28.30
N LEU A 377 24.81 -3.27 -28.38
CA LEU A 377 24.13 -2.92 -29.63
C LEU A 377 24.61 -1.59 -30.24
N LEU A 378 25.32 -0.75 -29.48
CA LEU A 378 26.03 0.43 -30.02
C LEU A 378 27.40 0.05 -30.62
N LEU A 379 28.03 -1.01 -30.11
CA LEU A 379 29.36 -1.46 -30.56
C LEU A 379 29.28 -2.35 -31.81
N LYS A 380 28.19 -3.07 -32.00
CA LYS A 380 27.90 -3.81 -33.23
C LYS A 380 27.39 -2.83 -34.29
N LYS A 381 28.29 -2.17 -35.01
CA LYS A 381 27.91 -1.56 -36.31
C LYS A 381 27.48 -2.68 -37.28
N PRO A 382 26.50 -2.44 -38.16
CA PRO A 382 26.22 -3.35 -39.27
C PRO A 382 27.46 -3.54 -40.16
#